data_AF-A0A959GT39-F1
#
_entry.id   AF-A0A959GT39-F1
#
_cell.length_a   1.000
_cell.length_b   1.000
_cell.length_c   1.000
_cell.angle_alpha   90.00
_cell.angle_beta   90.00
_cell.angle_gamma   90.00
#
_symmetry.space_group_name_H-M   'P 1'
#
loop_
_entity.id
_entity.type
_entity.pdbx_description
1 polymer ?
#
loop_
_entity_poly.entity_id
_entity_poly.type
_entity_poly.pdbx_seq_one_letter_code
_entity_poly.pdbx_strand_id
1 'polypeptide(L)'
;MKLSENITLAFRAVRSNILRAILTLMIIAFGIMALVGILTAIDVGINSLSDNLSSLGANTFDIDPKGEGVRGHRGGRQEKRGEPVSFQQAMEFKERFDFPARTSVSMYCTGMAAIKYQDEKTNPNVLMFGIDENYMEAKGFELAAGRN
;
A
#
# COMPACT_ATOMS: atom_id res chain seq x y z
N MET A 1 -49.07 37.03 7.79
CA MET A 1 -49.08 35.61 7.35
C MET A 1 -48.15 34.83 8.26
N LYS A 2 -48.66 33.84 9.00
CA LYS A 2 -47.86 33.12 10.01
C LYS A 2 -47.16 31.93 9.35
N LEU A 3 -45.82 31.93 9.36
CA LEU A 3 -44.99 30.83 8.84
C LEU A 3 -45.37 29.46 9.44
N SER A 4 -45.79 29.44 10.71
CA SER A 4 -46.27 28.23 11.39
C SER A 4 -47.52 27.63 10.76
N GLU A 5 -48.43 28.48 10.26
CA GLU A 5 -49.64 28.05 9.56
C GLU A 5 -49.28 27.44 8.21
N ASN A 6 -48.36 28.05 7.46
CA ASN A 6 -47.90 27.55 6.17
C ASN A 6 -47.20 26.18 6.30
N ILE A 7 -46.34 25.99 7.30
CA ILE A 7 -45.67 24.71 7.57
C ILE A 7 -46.72 23.63 7.93
N THR A 8 -47.69 23.99 8.79
CA THR A 8 -48.77 23.07 9.17
C THR A 8 -49.62 22.67 7.96
N LEU A 9 -49.93 23.62 7.08
CA LEU A 9 -50.64 23.37 5.82
C LEU A 9 -49.84 22.45 4.89
N ALA A 10 -48.53 22.67 4.75
CA ALA A 10 -47.65 21.83 3.94
C ALA A 10 -47.61 20.37 4.44
N PHE A 11 -47.49 20.15 5.76
CA PHE A 11 -47.55 18.79 6.33
C PHE A 11 -48.90 18.13 6.10
N ARG A 12 -50.01 18.89 6.21
CA ARG A 12 -51.35 18.37 5.92
C ARG A 12 -51.50 17.97 4.45
N ALA A 13 -50.94 18.75 3.54
CA ALA A 13 -50.92 18.46 2.10
C ALA A 13 -50.09 17.20 1.76
N VAL A 14 -48.93 17.03 2.40
CA VAL A 14 -48.11 15.81 2.28
C VAL A 14 -48.88 14.60 2.80
N ARG A 15 -49.56 14.73 3.96
CA ARG A 15 -50.40 13.66 4.53
C ARG A 15 -51.61 13.31 3.67
N SER A 16 -52.14 14.27 2.90
CA SER A 16 -53.24 14.02 1.97
C SER A 16 -52.79 13.28 0.70
N ASN A 17 -51.50 13.33 0.35
CA ASN A 17 -50.93 12.72 -0.86
C ASN A 17 -49.67 11.90 -0.54
N ILE A 18 -49.75 11.02 0.47
CA ILE A 18 -48.61 10.26 1.00
C ILE A 18 -47.89 9.46 -0.09
N LEU A 19 -48.64 8.78 -0.97
CA LEU A 19 -48.07 7.95 -2.03
C LEU A 19 -47.14 8.76 -2.94
N ARG A 20 -47.62 9.90 -3.44
CA ARG A 20 -46.85 10.78 -4.32
C ARG A 20 -45.63 11.36 -3.60
N ALA A 21 -45.81 11.83 -2.37
CA ALA A 21 -44.74 12.43 -1.59
C ALA A 21 -43.59 11.44 -1.31
N ILE A 22 -43.93 10.20 -0.94
CA ILE A 22 -42.92 9.15 -0.69
C ILE A 22 -42.19 8.77 -1.98
N LEU A 23 -42.90 8.58 -3.09
CA LEU A 23 -42.28 8.28 -4.38
C LEU A 23 -41.29 9.37 -4.80
N THR A 24 -41.65 10.65 -4.68
CA THR A 24 -40.75 11.77 -5.00
C THR A 24 -39.54 11.83 -4.06
N LEU A 25 -39.74 11.58 -2.76
CA LEU A 25 -38.65 11.57 -1.79
C LEU A 25 -37.68 10.42 -2.07
N MET A 26 -38.21 9.23 -2.37
CA MET A 26 -37.42 8.04 -2.71
C MET A 26 -36.58 8.26 -3.96
N ILE A 27 -37.13 8.88 -5.00
CA ILE A 27 -36.38 9.18 -6.24
C ILE A 27 -35.19 10.11 -5.94
N ILE A 28 -35.43 11.18 -5.16
CA ILE A 28 -34.37 12.14 -4.80
C ILE A 28 -33.32 11.46 -3.89
N ALA A 29 -33.77 10.72 -2.87
CA ALA A 29 -32.89 10.02 -1.94
C ALA A 29 -32.03 8.98 -2.66
N PHE A 30 -32.63 8.18 -3.54
CA PHE A 30 -31.93 7.17 -4.32
C PHE A 30 -30.93 7.80 -5.30
N GLY A 31 -31.30 8.92 -5.95
CA GLY A 31 -30.40 9.66 -6.84
C GLY A 31 -29.16 10.19 -6.12
N ILE A 32 -29.33 10.83 -4.96
CA ILE A 32 -28.20 11.34 -4.17
C ILE A 32 -27.36 10.20 -3.61
N MET A 33 -28.00 9.15 -3.09
CA MET A 33 -27.29 7.96 -2.57
C MET A 33 -26.46 7.27 -3.65
N ALA A 34 -27.01 7.09 -4.86
CA ALA A 34 -26.30 6.46 -5.97
C ALA A 34 -25.09 7.30 -6.40
N LEU A 35 -25.24 8.63 -6.47
CA LEU A 35 -24.15 9.55 -6.83
C LEU A 35 -23.02 9.53 -5.80
N VAL A 36 -23.35 9.64 -4.50
CA VAL A 36 -22.34 9.58 -3.44
C VAL A 36 -21.70 8.19 -3.36
N GLY A 37 -22.50 7.14 -3.57
CA GLY A 37 -22.04 5.75 -3.56
C GLY A 37 -21.02 5.46 -4.65
N ILE A 38 -21.25 5.90 -5.90
CA ILE A 38 -20.28 5.67 -6.99
C ILE A 38 -18.98 6.46 -6.80
N LEU A 39 -19.06 7.72 -6.33
CA LEU A 39 -17.85 8.52 -6.05
C LEU A 39 -17.00 7.85 -4.97
N THR A 40 -17.64 7.44 -3.87
CA THR A 40 -16.94 6.75 -2.77
C THR A 40 -16.32 5.43 -3.23
N ALA A 41 -17.05 4.64 -4.03
CA ALA A 41 -16.55 3.37 -4.54
C ALA A 41 -15.32 3.56 -5.45
N ILE A 42 -15.33 4.59 -6.30
CA ILE A 42 -14.17 4.93 -7.15
C ILE A 42 -12.99 5.36 -6.29
N ASP A 43 -13.19 6.24 -5.31
CA ASP A 43 -12.11 6.72 -4.44
C ASP A 43 -11.46 5.57 -3.65
N VAL A 44 -12.27 4.67 -3.10
CA VAL A 44 -11.77 3.46 -2.44
C VAL A 44 -11.01 2.57 -3.42
N GLY A 45 -11.49 2.41 -4.65
CA GLY A 45 -10.79 1.66 -5.70
C GLY A 45 -9.43 2.26 -6.03
N ILE A 46 -9.34 3.59 -6.18
CA ILE A 46 -8.09 4.30 -6.45
C ILE A 46 -7.12 4.19 -5.27
N ASN A 47 -7.59 4.39 -4.04
CA ASN A 47 -6.77 4.30 -2.84
C ASN A 47 -6.23 2.87 -2.66
N SER A 48 -7.11 1.87 -2.76
CA SER A 48 -6.70 0.46 -2.68
C SER A 48 -5.68 0.08 -3.76
N LEU A 49 -5.87 0.54 -5.00
CA LEU A 49 -4.89 0.29 -6.05
C LEU A 49 -3.56 1.01 -5.78
N SER A 50 -3.61 2.24 -5.28
CA SER A 50 -2.42 3.02 -4.93
C SER A 50 -1.66 2.36 -3.77
N ASP A 51 -2.34 1.92 -2.72
CA ASP A 51 -1.72 1.22 -1.58
C ASP A 51 -1.08 -0.11 -2.01
N ASN A 52 -1.75 -0.85 -2.90
CA ASN A 52 -1.18 -2.08 -3.48
C ASN A 52 0.05 -1.78 -4.35
N LEU A 53 0.06 -0.69 -5.12
CA LEU A 53 1.23 -0.31 -5.91
C LEU A 53 2.37 0.23 -5.03
N SER A 54 2.06 0.98 -3.99
CA SER A 54 3.03 1.48 -3.01
C SER A 54 3.70 0.33 -2.25
N SER A 55 2.94 -0.69 -1.84
CA SER A 55 3.51 -1.90 -1.21
C SER A 55 4.29 -2.79 -2.18
N LEU A 56 4.04 -2.68 -3.49
CA LEU A 56 4.88 -3.28 -4.53
C LEU A 56 6.17 -2.49 -4.81
N GLY A 57 6.41 -1.38 -4.10
CA GLY A 57 7.60 -0.57 -4.28
C GLY A 57 7.54 0.30 -5.54
N ALA A 58 6.37 0.77 -5.96
CA ALA A 58 6.21 1.59 -7.17
C ALA A 58 7.06 2.88 -7.18
N ASN A 59 7.55 3.33 -6.02
CA ASN A 59 8.48 4.47 -5.89
C ASN A 59 9.88 4.06 -5.41
N THR A 60 10.22 2.77 -5.41
CA THR A 60 11.53 2.26 -5.01
C THR A 60 12.30 1.67 -6.17
N PHE A 61 13.57 2.04 -6.27
CA PHE A 61 14.51 1.44 -7.20
C PHE A 61 15.48 0.56 -6.42
N ASP A 62 15.54 -0.72 -6.77
CA ASP A 62 16.54 -1.64 -6.25
C ASP A 62 17.80 -1.55 -7.13
N ILE A 63 18.96 -1.41 -6.48
CA ILE A 63 20.26 -1.39 -7.14
C ILE A 63 20.99 -2.67 -6.77
N ASP A 64 20.92 -3.65 -7.66
CA ASP A 64 21.59 -4.94 -7.48
C ASP A 64 22.75 -5.11 -8.47
N PRO A 65 23.82 -5.82 -8.07
CA PRO A 65 24.85 -6.30 -8.98
C PRO A 65 24.25 -6.99 -10.21
N LYS A 66 24.86 -6.73 -11.37
CA LYS A 66 24.43 -7.34 -12.63
C LYS A 66 24.41 -8.88 -12.52
N GLY A 67 23.32 -9.51 -12.93
CA GLY A 67 23.16 -10.97 -12.94
C GLY A 67 22.62 -11.58 -11.63
N GLU A 68 22.17 -10.76 -10.68
CA GLU A 68 21.49 -11.18 -9.44
C GLU A 68 19.98 -11.49 -9.65
N GLY A 69 19.40 -11.02 -10.76
CA GLY A 69 18.01 -11.27 -11.17
C GLY A 69 17.80 -12.49 -12.08
N VAL A 70 16.82 -12.37 -12.99
CA VAL A 70 16.41 -13.46 -13.92
C VAL A 70 17.57 -13.86 -14.81
N ARG A 71 18.19 -15.01 -14.51
CA ARG A 71 19.21 -15.66 -15.34
C ARG A 71 18.55 -16.20 -16.61
N GLY A 72 18.34 -15.34 -17.59
CA GLY A 72 17.87 -15.72 -18.91
C GLY A 72 18.96 -16.49 -19.65
N HIS A 73 18.73 -17.76 -19.96
CA HIS A 73 19.61 -18.53 -20.84
C HIS A 73 19.40 -18.08 -22.29
N ARG A 74 20.03 -16.97 -22.71
CA ARG A 74 19.98 -16.51 -24.10
C ARG A 74 21.12 -17.16 -24.88
N GLY A 75 20.83 -18.26 -25.56
CA GLY A 75 21.77 -18.90 -26.50
C GLY A 75 22.98 -19.59 -25.85
N GLY A 76 22.81 -20.21 -24.67
CA GLY A 76 23.85 -21.05 -24.04
C GLY A 76 25.01 -20.29 -23.40
N ARG A 77 24.94 -18.95 -23.31
CA ARG A 77 25.91 -18.13 -22.57
C ARG A 77 25.30 -17.69 -21.26
N GLN A 78 25.90 -18.14 -20.16
CA GLN A 78 25.55 -17.66 -18.82
C GLN A 78 25.97 -16.18 -18.71
N GLU A 79 25.04 -15.33 -18.32
CA GLU A 79 25.33 -13.93 -18.07
C GLU A 79 26.40 -13.82 -16.96
N LYS A 80 27.47 -13.06 -17.25
CA LYS A 80 28.56 -12.88 -16.29
C LYS A 80 28.05 -12.06 -15.11
N ARG A 81 28.25 -12.56 -13.90
CA ARG A 81 27.98 -11.84 -12.65
C ARG A 81 28.80 -10.55 -12.63
N GLY A 82 28.15 -9.43 -12.33
CA GLY A 82 28.81 -8.16 -12.05
C GLY A 82 29.65 -8.25 -10.78
N GLU A 83 30.50 -7.25 -10.58
CA GLU A 83 31.26 -7.13 -9.34
C GLU A 83 30.30 -6.98 -8.14
N PRO A 84 30.55 -7.67 -7.02
CA PRO A 84 29.71 -7.55 -5.83
C PRO A 84 29.84 -6.13 -5.26
N VAL A 85 28.70 -5.54 -4.89
CA VAL A 85 28.67 -4.26 -4.16
C VAL A 85 29.14 -4.51 -2.73
N SER A 86 30.17 -3.79 -2.28
CA SER A 86 30.66 -3.89 -0.91
C SER A 86 29.81 -3.04 0.04
N PHE A 87 29.80 -3.40 1.33
CA PHE A 87 29.11 -2.60 2.35
C PHE A 87 29.62 -1.16 2.41
N GLN A 88 30.93 -0.95 2.23
CA GLN A 88 31.52 0.38 2.19
C GLN A 88 31.01 1.21 1.01
N GLN A 89 30.87 0.59 -0.18
CA GLN A 89 30.30 1.26 -1.36
C GLN A 89 28.82 1.61 -1.15
N ALA A 90 28.04 0.73 -0.52
CA ALA A 90 26.64 1.01 -0.20
C ALA A 90 26.49 2.16 0.81
N MET A 91 27.36 2.21 1.83
CA MET A 91 27.36 3.29 2.81
C MET A 91 27.82 4.62 2.21
N GLU A 92 28.87 4.61 1.39
CA GLU A 92 29.34 5.79 0.66
C GLU A 92 28.25 6.35 -0.27
N PHE A 93 27.48 5.47 -0.91
CA PHE A 93 26.31 5.86 -1.69
C PHE A 93 25.24 6.53 -0.83
N LYS A 94 24.89 5.94 0.32
CA LYS A 94 23.92 6.54 1.28
C LYS A 94 24.36 7.92 1.75
N GLU A 95 25.67 8.12 2.00
CA GLU A 95 26.22 9.42 2.43
C GLU A 95 26.28 10.47 1.32
N ARG A 96 26.59 10.07 0.09
CA ARG A 96 26.76 11.00 -1.06
C ARG A 96 25.46 11.33 -1.78
N PHE A 97 24.40 10.57 -1.53
CA PHE A 97 23.12 10.74 -2.22
C PHE A 97 22.29 11.86 -1.58
N ASP A 98 22.46 13.09 -2.08
CA ASP A 98 21.80 14.31 -1.58
C ASP A 98 20.51 14.68 -2.36
N PHE A 99 19.80 13.67 -2.87
CA PHE A 99 18.51 13.87 -3.52
C PHE A 99 17.37 13.65 -2.51
N PRO A 100 16.17 14.24 -2.74
CA PRO A 100 15.02 14.08 -1.85
C PRO A 100 14.38 12.69 -1.98
N ALA A 101 15.14 11.63 -1.70
CA ALA A 101 14.65 10.27 -1.60
C ALA A 101 15.32 9.56 -0.42
N ARG A 102 14.55 8.71 0.27
CA ARG A 102 15.06 7.94 1.39
C ARG A 102 15.86 6.77 0.85
N THR A 103 17.16 6.75 1.16
CA THR A 103 18.05 5.65 0.84
C THR A 103 17.99 4.60 1.94
N SER A 104 17.95 3.35 1.54
CA SER A 104 18.02 2.21 2.44
C SER A 104 19.04 1.22 1.90
N VAL A 105 19.81 0.64 2.81
CA VAL A 105 20.70 -0.47 2.49
C VAL A 105 20.07 -1.76 3.01
N SER A 106 20.14 -2.83 2.23
CA SER A 106 19.73 -4.15 2.69
C SER A 106 20.67 -5.22 2.15
N MET A 107 20.81 -6.29 2.91
CA MET A 107 21.65 -7.42 2.58
C MET A 107 20.89 -8.71 2.86
N TYR A 108 20.82 -9.57 1.86
CA TYR A 108 20.38 -10.94 2.07
C TYR A 108 21.44 -11.72 2.86
N CYS A 109 21.09 -12.22 4.04
CA CYS A 109 22.02 -12.99 4.86
C CYS A 109 21.90 -14.49 4.56
N THR A 110 20.72 -15.07 4.75
CA THR A 110 20.47 -16.49 4.52
C THR A 110 18.98 -16.78 4.44
N GLY A 111 18.60 -17.82 3.69
CA GLY A 111 17.24 -18.35 3.62
C GLY A 111 17.06 -19.70 4.30
N MET A 112 18.14 -20.22 4.86
CA MET A 112 18.18 -21.52 5.54
C MET A 112 18.59 -21.35 7.01
N ALA A 113 18.10 -20.30 7.66
CA ALA A 113 18.30 -20.14 9.09
C ALA A 113 17.29 -20.98 9.88
N ALA A 114 17.77 -21.66 10.91
CA ALA A 114 16.93 -22.16 11.98
C ALA A 114 17.11 -21.26 13.20
N ILE A 115 16.04 -20.63 13.65
CA ILE A 115 16.02 -19.82 14.85
C ILE A 115 15.70 -20.75 16.02
N LYS A 116 16.53 -20.73 17.05
CA LYS A 116 16.31 -21.48 18.29
C LYS A 116 16.06 -20.50 19.42
N TYR A 117 14.97 -20.69 20.15
CA TYR A 117 14.68 -19.99 21.38
C TYR A 117 14.38 -21.00 22.48
N GLN A 118 15.24 -21.07 23.50
CA GLN A 118 15.17 -22.08 24.55
C GLN A 118 15.11 -23.50 23.97
N ASP A 119 14.01 -24.22 24.18
CA ASP A 119 13.80 -25.59 23.69
C ASP A 119 13.06 -25.66 22.35
N GLU A 120 12.58 -24.52 21.84
CA GLU A 120 11.88 -24.44 20.55
C GLU A 120 12.83 -24.08 19.41
N LYS A 121 12.65 -24.75 18.26
CA LYS A 121 13.45 -24.52 17.06
C LYS A 121 12.51 -24.40 15.85
N THR A 122 12.70 -23.36 15.06
CA THR A 122 11.97 -23.18 13.80
C THR A 122 12.49 -24.14 12.74
N ASN A 123 11.66 -24.39 11.72
CA ASN A 123 12.13 -25.03 10.50
C ASN A 123 13.29 -24.23 9.90
N PRO A 124 14.33 -24.88 9.34
CA PRO A 124 15.52 -24.24 8.79
C PRO A 124 15.27 -23.57 7.43
N ASN A 125 14.13 -22.90 7.29
CA ASN A 125 13.69 -22.19 6.09
C ASN A 125 13.32 -20.73 6.42
N VAL A 126 13.94 -20.15 7.45
CA VAL A 126 13.71 -18.75 7.80
C VAL A 126 14.61 -17.86 6.95
N LEU A 127 13.98 -16.88 6.29
CA LEU A 127 14.62 -15.84 5.51
C LEU A 127 15.12 -14.74 6.46
N MET A 128 16.41 -14.42 6.36
CA MET A 128 17.08 -13.42 7.19
C MET A 128 17.71 -12.36 6.30
N PHE A 129 17.36 -11.11 6.58
CA PHE A 129 17.93 -9.93 5.94
C PHE A 129 18.56 -9.02 7.00
N GLY A 130 19.73 -8.48 6.68
CA GLY A 130 20.26 -7.30 7.35
C GLY A 130 19.65 -6.07 6.69
N ILE A 131 19.03 -5.21 7.49
CA ILE A 131 18.30 -4.05 6.98
C ILE A 131 18.74 -2.79 7.70
N ASP A 132 18.60 -1.66 7.04
CA ASP A 132 18.81 -0.32 7.58
C ASP A 132 17.49 0.27 8.11
N GLU A 133 17.58 1.35 8.88
CA GLU A 133 16.44 2.03 9.54
C GLU A 133 15.29 2.38 8.58
N ASN A 134 15.63 2.73 7.34
CA ASN A 134 14.69 3.15 6.30
C ASN A 134 14.14 1.99 5.46
N TYR A 135 14.60 0.75 5.67
CA TYR A 135 14.23 -0.38 4.81
C TYR A 135 12.75 -0.72 4.90
N MET A 136 12.21 -0.72 6.12
CA MET A 136 10.80 -1.06 6.34
C MET A 136 9.90 -0.05 5.63
N GLU A 137 10.24 1.24 5.71
CA GLU A 137 9.49 2.29 5.02
C GLU A 137 9.67 2.24 3.50
N ALA A 138 10.89 2.02 3.01
CA ALA A 138 11.16 1.91 1.59
C ALA A 138 10.37 0.74 0.95
N LYS A 139 10.34 -0.42 1.60
CA LYS A 139 9.61 -1.60 1.11
C LYS A 139 8.12 -1.62 1.49
N GLY A 140 7.62 -0.61 2.19
CA GLY A 140 6.22 -0.55 2.61
C GLY A 140 5.83 -1.63 3.62
N PHE A 141 6.79 -2.12 4.42
CA PHE A 141 6.51 -3.08 5.49
C PHE A 141 5.96 -2.36 6.71
N GLU A 142 4.80 -2.83 7.19
CA GLU A 142 4.23 -2.39 8.46
C GLU A 142 4.69 -3.30 9.60
N LEU A 143 5.09 -2.68 10.72
CA LEU A 143 5.49 -3.41 11.91
C LEU A 143 4.24 -3.86 12.68
N ALA A 144 3.93 -5.17 12.67
CA ALA A 144 2.78 -5.72 13.38
C ALA A 144 2.89 -5.60 14.91
N ALA A 145 4.10 -5.67 15.46
CA ALA A 145 4.37 -5.50 16.89
C ALA A 145 5.84 -5.13 17.13
N GLY A 146 6.09 -4.31 18.15
CA GLY A 146 7.45 -3.91 18.57
C GLY A 146 7.78 -2.45 18.27
N ARG A 147 9.05 -2.16 17.99
CA ARG A 147 9.54 -0.85 17.53
C ARG A 147 10.55 -1.04 16.39
N ASN A 148 10.60 -0.05 15.49
CA ASN A 148 11.67 0.17 14.52
C ASN A 148 12.76 1.03 15.19
#